data_AF-A0A0U5NJ31-F1
#
_entry.id   AF-A0A0U5NJ31-F1
#
_cell.length_a   1.000
_cell.length_b   1.000
_cell.length_c   1.000
_cell.angle_alpha   90.00
_cell.angle_beta   90.00
_cell.angle_gamma   90.00
#
_symmetry.space_group_name_H-M   'P 1'
#
loop_
_entity.id
_entity.type
_entity.pdbx_description
1 polymer ?
#
loop_
_entity_poly.entity_id
_entity_poly.type
_entity_poly.pdbx_seq_one_letter_code
_entity_poly.pdbx_strand_id
1 'polypeptide(L)' 'MRQTHLRNLGKIIHTKRYAIEITDEALADMEQLYNRITYSLLSAENAMYQYNRIADAILSLDILAERVHAMGSEPLCQ' A
#
# COMPACT_ATOMS: atom_id res chain seq x y z
N MET A 1 -28.96 2.97 39.87
CA MET A 1 -28.00 3.31 38.80
C MET A 1 -27.32 2.02 38.33
N ARG A 2 -27.61 1.54 37.12
CA ARG A 2 -26.96 0.36 36.52
C ARG A 2 -26.15 0.83 35.32
N GLN A 3 -24.84 0.87 35.47
CA GLN A 3 -23.92 1.14 34.38
C GLN A 3 -22.99 -0.07 34.21
N THR A 4 -23.55 -1.13 33.63
CA THR A 4 -22.78 -2.27 33.13
C THR A 4 -22.95 -2.33 31.61
N HIS A 5 -22.37 -1.34 30.91
CA HIS A 5 -22.35 -1.32 29.44
C HIS A 5 -20.96 -1.09 28.83
N LEU A 6 -19.89 -0.97 29.63
CA LEU A 6 -18.54 -0.71 29.11
C LEU A 6 -17.61 -1.94 29.16
N ARG A 7 -18.14 -3.14 28.92
CA ARG A 7 -17.36 -4.39 29.00
C ARG A 7 -16.87 -4.91 27.63
N ASN A 8 -16.68 -4.03 26.65
CA ASN A 8 -16.17 -4.38 25.30
C ASN A 8 -15.13 -3.38 24.75
N LEU A 9 -14.45 -2.61 25.61
CA LEU A 9 -13.29 -1.81 25.20
C LEU A 9 -12.03 -2.59 25.55
N GLY A 10 -11.51 -3.36 24.59
CA GLY A 10 -10.22 -4.02 24.77
C GLY A 10 -10.04 -5.37 24.08
N LYS A 11 -10.68 -5.63 22.94
CA LYS A 11 -10.04 -6.53 21.98
C LYS A 11 -8.87 -5.74 21.38
N ILE A 12 -7.72 -5.81 22.05
CA ILE A 12 -6.43 -5.41 21.49
C ILE A 12 -6.25 -6.32 20.26
N ILE A 13 -6.60 -5.81 19.09
CA ILE A 13 -6.22 -6.47 17.84
C ILE A 13 -4.69 -6.35 17.82
N HIS A 14 -4.00 -7.46 18.02
CA HIS A 14 -2.56 -7.54 17.74
C HIS A 14 -2.39 -7.42 16.23
N THR A 15 -2.33 -6.19 15.73
CA THR A 15 -2.05 -5.94 14.33
C THR A 15 -0.58 -6.18 14.11
N LYS A 16 -0.24 -7.27 13.41
CA LYS A 16 1.14 -7.56 13.01
C LYS A 16 1.63 -6.39 12.16
N ARG A 17 2.83 -5.90 12.48
CA ARG A 17 3.53 -4.92 11.66
C ARG A 17 4.65 -5.62 10.90
N TYR A 18 4.73 -5.37 9.60
CA TYR A 18 5.76 -5.86 8.70
C TYR A 18 6.67 -4.70 8.29
N ALA A 19 7.96 -4.99 8.16
CA ALA A 19 8.88 -4.06 7.54
C ALA A 19 8.59 -4.04 6.03
N ILE A 20 8.36 -2.85 5.47
CA ILE A 20 8.21 -2.66 4.04
C ILE A 20 9.58 -2.39 3.44
N GLU A 21 9.93 -3.19 2.44
CA GLU A 21 11.12 -3.00 1.62
C GLU A 21 10.66 -2.70 0.20
N ILE A 22 11.21 -1.64 -0.38
CA ILE A 22 10.95 -1.25 -1.77
C ILE A 22 12.18 -1.64 -2.57
N THR A 23 12.00 -2.47 -3.59
CA THR A 23 13.08 -2.87 -4.48
C THR A 23 13.47 -1.74 -5.43
N ASP A 24 14.70 -1.75 -5.92
CA ASP A 24 15.16 -0.79 -6.92
C ASP A 24 14.32 -0.84 -8.20
N GLU A 25 13.84 -2.03 -8.59
CA GLU A 25 12.95 -2.23 -9.75
C GLU A 25 11.60 -1.54 -9.53
N ALA A 26 10.96 -1.74 -8.36
CA ALA A 26 9.69 -1.08 -8.05
C ALA A 26 9.84 0.44 -7.97
N LEU A 27 11.00 0.93 -7.50
CA LEU A 27 11.30 2.36 -7.48
C LEU A 27 11.47 2.91 -8.91
N ALA A 28 12.17 2.19 -9.78
CA ALA A 28 12.33 2.56 -11.19
C ALA A 28 10.98 2.56 -11.94
N ASP A 29 10.09 1.62 -11.63
CA ASP A 29 8.73 1.59 -12.19
C ASP A 29 7.90 2.81 -11.75
N MET A 30 8.01 3.21 -10.48
CA MET A 30 7.37 4.42 -9.95
C MET A 30 7.86 5.69 -10.65
N GLU A 31 9.17 5.79 -10.90
CA GLU A 31 9.77 6.91 -11.65
C GLU A 31 9.30 6.94 -13.11
N GLN A 32 9.28 5.78 -13.79
CA GLN A 32 8.79 5.68 -15.16
C GLN A 32 7.32 6.07 -15.28
N LEU A 33 6.47 5.67 -14.32
CA LEU A 33 5.07 6.05 -14.28
C LEU A 33 4.90 7.56 -14.09
N TYR A 34 5.68 8.16 -13.18
CA TYR A 34 5.69 9.61 -12.98
C TYR A 34 6.10 10.35 -14.25
N ASN A 35 7.20 9.94 -14.87
CA ASN A 35 7.73 10.55 -16.10
C ASN A 35 6.75 10.40 -17.27
N ARG A 36 6.10 9.25 -17.40
CA ARG A 36 5.09 9.00 -18.44
C ARG A 36 3.93 9.99 -18.32
N ILE A 37 3.35 10.15 -17.13
CA ILE A 37 2.22 11.06 -16.93
C ILE A 37 2.67 12.51 -17.10
N THR A 38 3.83 12.87 -16.53
CA THR A 38 4.37 14.23 -16.59
C THR A 38 4.67 14.66 -18.02
N TYR A 39 5.34 13.82 -18.82
CA TYR A 39 5.81 14.23 -20.14
C TYR A 39 4.90 13.79 -21.29
N SER A 40 4.22 12.65 -21.20
CA SER A 40 3.31 12.20 -22.27
C SER A 40 1.89 12.74 -22.12
N LEU A 41 1.41 12.94 -20.88
CA LEU A 41 0.08 13.50 -20.62
C LEU A 41 0.15 14.96 -20.18
N LEU A 42 1.35 15.54 -20.05
CA LEU A 42 1.58 16.94 -19.66
C LEU A 42 0.89 17.32 -18.34
N SER A 43 0.79 16.37 -17.40
CA SER A 43 0.02 16.53 -16.16
C SER A 43 0.86 16.17 -14.94
N ALA A 44 1.80 17.05 -14.57
CA ALA A 44 2.69 16.86 -13.43
C ALA A 44 1.95 16.76 -12.09
N GLU A 45 0.86 17.50 -11.93
CA GLU A 45 0.01 17.43 -10.72
C GLU A 45 -0.62 16.06 -10.57
N ASN A 46 -1.19 15.51 -11.65
CA ASN A 46 -1.75 14.16 -11.65
C ASN A 46 -0.66 13.11 -11.44
N ALA A 47 0.54 13.30 -12.03
CA ALA A 47 1.67 12.40 -11.81
C ALA A 47 2.04 12.32 -10.32
N MET A 48 2.12 13.48 -9.64
CA MET A 48 2.42 13.55 -8.21
C MET A 48 1.29 12.94 -7.36
N TYR A 49 0.03 13.21 -7.70
CA TYR A 49 -1.12 12.62 -7.03
C TYR A 49 -1.10 11.08 -7.13
N GLN A 50 -0.83 10.55 -8.32
CA GLN A 50 -0.72 9.11 -8.55
C GLN A 50 0.46 8.50 -7.77
N TYR A 51 1.61 9.16 -7.79
CA TYR A 51 2.79 8.73 -7.05
C TYR A 51 2.48 8.59 -5.55
N ASN A 52 1.92 9.63 -4.94
CA ASN A 52 1.58 9.63 -3.52
C ASN A 52 0.55 8.54 -3.17
N ARG A 53 -0.47 8.37 -4.00
CA ARG A 53 -1.48 7.32 -3.80
C ARG A 53 -0.90 5.91 -3.78
N ILE A 54 0.05 5.63 -4.68
CA ILE A 54 0.69 4.31 -4.75
C ILE A 54 1.64 4.13 -3.56
N ALA A 55 2.43 5.15 -3.23
CA ALA A 55 3.33 5.13 -2.06
C ALA A 55 2.55 4.87 -0.77
N ASP A 56 1.45 5.59 -0.54
CA ASP A 56 0.59 5.41 0.64
C ASP A 56 -0.01 4.00 0.68
N ALA A 57 -0.46 3.47 -0.46
CA ALA A 57 -1.01 2.13 -0.54
C ALA A 57 0.03 1.06 -0.17
N ILE A 58 1.25 1.17 -0.71
CA ILE A 58 2.39 0.27 -0.40
C ILE A 58 2.75 0.35 1.08
N LEU A 59 2.90 1.57 1.62
CA LEU A 59 3.26 1.76 3.03
C LEU A 59 2.18 1.24 3.97
N SER A 60 0.90 1.27 3.57
CA SER A 60 -0.21 0.71 4.38
C SER A 60 -0.22 -0.82 4.47
N LEU A 61 0.58 -1.52 3.67
CA LEU A 61 0.76 -2.96 3.77
C LEU A 61 1.51 -3.36 5.05
N ASP A 62 2.18 -2.42 5.71
CA ASP A 62 2.89 -2.65 6.98
C ASP A 62 1.96 -3.28 8.03
N ILE A 63 0.71 -2.87 8.07
CA ILE A 63 -0.30 -3.29 9.06
C ILE A 63 -1.26 -4.32 8.47
N LEU A 64 -1.41 -4.36 7.14
CA LEU A 64 -2.54 -5.03 6.50
C LEU A 64 -2.19 -5.77 5.20
N ALA A 65 -1.00 -6.37 5.16
CA ALA A 65 -0.53 -7.22 4.06
C ALA A 65 -1.56 -8.28 3.63
N GLU A 66 -2.34 -8.84 4.57
CA GLU A 66 -3.36 -9.86 4.32
C GLU A 66 -4.60 -9.36 3.55
N ARG A 67 -4.81 -8.04 3.39
CA ARG A 67 -5.91 -7.50 2.58
C ARG A 67 -5.69 -7.64 1.09
N VAL A 68 -4.44 -7.73 0.66
CA VAL A 68 -4.12 -7.91 -0.74
C VAL A 68 -4.07 -9.40 -0.99
N HIS A 69 -5.00 -9.91 -1.81
CA HIS A 69 -4.89 -11.27 -2.31
C HIS A 69 -3.55 -11.37 -3.03
N ALA A 70 -2.62 -12.17 -2.49
CA ALA A 70 -1.42 -12.53 -3.21
C ALA A 70 -1.90 -13.18 -4.50
N MET A 71 -1.81 -12.45 -5.61
CA MET A 71 -2.06 -13.01 -6.92
C MET A 71 -1.02 -14.10 -7.07
N GLY A 72 -1.45 -15.36 -6.98
CA GLY A 72 -0.55 -16.49 -7.17
C GLY A 72 0.10 -16.29 -8.52
N SER A 73 1.39 -15.95 -8.53
CA SER A 73 2.18 -16.07 -9.74
C SER A 73 2.08 -17.54 -10.12
N GLU A 74 1.37 -17.84 -11.21
CA GLU A 74 1.69 -19.05 -11.95
C GLU A 74 3.22 -19.06 -12.10
N PRO A 75 3.90 -20.19 -11.83
CA PRO A 75 5.33 -20.24 -12.05
C PRO A 75 5.55 -19.74 -13.47
N LEU A 76 6.46 -18.77 -13.64
CA LEU A 76 6.95 -18.42 -14.96
C LEU A 76 7.55 -19.72 -15.52
N CYS A 77 6.74 -20.44 -16.29
CA CYS A 77 7.19 -21.57 -17.07
C CYS A 77 8.29 -21.03 -17.99
N GLN A 78 9.43 -21.70 -17.84
CA GLN A 78 10.72 -21.59 -18.52
C GLN A 78 10.65 -21.12 -19.98
#